data_AF-A0A1F8JQE6-F1
#
_entry.id   AF-A0A1F8JQE6-F1
#
_cell.length_a   1.000
_cell.length_b   1.000
_cell.length_c   1.000
_cell.angle_alpha   90.00
_cell.angle_beta   90.00
_cell.angle_gamma   90.00
#
_symmetry.space_group_name_H-M   'P 1'
#
loop_
_entity.id
_entity.type
_entity.pdbx_description
1 polymer ?
#
loop_
_entity_poly.entity_id
_entity_poly.type
_entity_poly.pdbx_seq_one_letter_code
_entity_poly.pdbx_strand_id
1 'polypeptide(L)'
;MTQPTHPWGARLGVGIAMLTLAFFGLILTDVQTAGGWDYWKWIVPFYGLMALWLSWYLRRKKSSLSLVTLWHEVLHWFSLIVFVFLISMFVHIGIFSRLLAGLCVVTLLAQAVFLAGIYIERIFLLIGILLALFAGFAAFLQEYLYALSVPILLAAVGAIAWAIHRSRKSAKQQDSLKPHHTEGEGKK
;
A
#
# COMPACT_ATOMS: atom_id res chain seq x y z
N MET A 1 -9.35 37.99 25.42
CA MET A 1 -9.63 36.56 25.72
C MET A 1 -9.77 35.82 24.40
N THR A 2 -8.68 35.29 23.85
CA THR A 2 -8.69 34.48 22.62
C THR A 2 -8.86 33.02 23.01
N GLN A 3 -9.94 32.40 22.53
CA GLN A 3 -10.24 30.97 22.69
C GLN A 3 -8.98 30.12 22.45
N PRO A 4 -8.64 29.15 23.33
CA PRO A 4 -7.55 28.23 23.05
C PRO A 4 -7.98 27.37 21.86
N THR A 5 -7.40 27.62 20.69
CA THR A 5 -7.60 26.78 19.50
C THR A 5 -7.21 25.35 19.86
N HIS A 6 -8.23 24.50 20.01
CA HIS A 6 -8.06 23.09 20.28
C HIS A 6 -7.22 22.52 19.12
N PRO A 7 -6.10 21.79 19.38
CA PRO A 7 -5.11 21.42 18.35
C PRO A 7 -5.59 20.28 17.43
N TRP A 8 -6.86 20.30 17.03
CA TRP A 8 -7.50 19.31 16.16
C TRP A 8 -6.86 19.26 14.78
N GLY A 9 -6.48 20.42 14.22
CA GLY A 9 -5.80 20.49 12.92
C GLY A 9 -4.44 19.81 12.92
N ALA A 10 -3.65 19.95 13.98
CA ALA A 10 -2.33 19.29 14.09
C ALA A 10 -2.48 17.76 14.18
N ARG A 11 -3.51 17.27 14.88
CA ARG A 11 -3.79 15.83 15.02
C ARG A 11 -4.18 15.19 13.68
N LEU A 12 -5.07 15.85 12.95
CA LEU A 12 -5.48 15.41 11.62
C LEU A 12 -4.33 15.49 10.62
N GLY A 13 -3.56 16.57 10.65
CA GLY A 13 -2.39 16.73 9.77
C GLY A 13 -1.37 15.60 9.94
N VAL A 14 -1.04 15.24 11.19
CA VAL A 14 -0.13 14.12 11.49
C VAL A 14 -0.73 12.78 11.05
N GLY A 15 -2.02 12.55 11.32
CA GLY A 15 -2.69 11.32 10.89
C GLY A 15 -2.70 11.14 9.38
N ILE A 16 -3.05 12.19 8.64
CA ILE A 16 -3.05 12.17 7.17
C ILE A 16 -1.64 11.94 6.64
N ALA A 17 -0.63 12.62 7.20
CA ALA A 17 0.76 12.39 6.83
C ALA A 17 1.19 10.94 7.09
N MET A 18 0.81 10.35 8.23
CA MET A 18 1.09 8.95 8.54
C MET A 18 0.36 7.97 7.61
N LEU A 19 -0.81 8.31 7.08
CA LEU A 19 -1.47 7.44 6.11
C LEU A 19 -0.82 7.55 4.73
N THR A 20 -0.51 8.76 4.29
CA THR A 20 0.11 8.99 2.98
C THR A 20 1.51 8.39 2.92
N LEU A 21 2.33 8.55 3.96
CA LEU A 21 3.65 7.94 4.04
C LEU A 21 3.57 6.41 3.97
N ALA A 22 2.64 5.77 4.70
CA ALA A 22 2.46 4.33 4.65
C ALA A 22 2.06 3.85 3.24
N PHE A 23 1.17 4.60 2.57
CA PHE A 23 0.74 4.33 1.20
C PHE A 23 1.90 4.44 0.20
N PHE A 24 2.66 5.54 0.24
CA PHE A 24 3.83 5.73 -0.61
C PHE A 24 4.91 4.69 -0.35
N GLY A 25 5.11 4.29 0.91
CA GLY A 25 6.05 3.24 1.28
C GLY A 25 5.76 1.91 0.60
N LEU A 26 4.48 1.48 0.58
CA LEU A 26 4.09 0.25 -0.10
C LEU A 26 4.31 0.34 -1.62
N ILE A 27 3.91 1.44 -2.24
CA ILE A 27 4.11 1.66 -3.69
C ILE A 27 5.59 1.64 -4.05
N LEU A 28 6.43 2.35 -3.30
CA LEU A 28 7.88 2.40 -3.55
C LEU A 28 8.53 1.02 -3.39
N THR A 29 8.05 0.22 -2.43
CA THR A 29 8.55 -1.13 -2.20
C THR A 29 8.23 -2.09 -3.34
N ASP A 30 7.10 -1.86 -4.02
CA ASP A 30 6.64 -2.67 -5.14
C ASP A 30 7.30 -2.24 -6.48
N VAL A 31 7.40 -0.93 -6.74
CA VAL A 31 7.85 -0.40 -8.04
C VAL A 31 9.39 -0.37 -8.18
N GLN A 32 10.15 -0.14 -7.10
CA GLN A 32 11.61 -0.08 -7.17
C GLN A 32 12.29 -1.42 -6.85
N THR A 33 12.92 -2.02 -7.86
CA THR A 33 13.69 -3.27 -7.74
C THR A 33 14.99 -3.13 -6.95
N ALA A 34 15.54 -1.91 -6.81
CA ALA A 34 16.70 -1.57 -5.99
C ALA A 34 16.39 -0.35 -5.12
N GLY A 35 16.62 -0.44 -3.80
CA GLY A 35 16.46 0.69 -2.86
C GLY A 35 15.06 0.84 -2.22
N GLY A 36 14.01 0.20 -2.74
CA GLY A 36 12.65 0.30 -2.16
C GLY A 36 12.56 -0.13 -0.69
N TRP A 37 13.47 -1.01 -0.23
CA TRP A 37 13.56 -1.43 1.17
C TRP A 37 14.23 -0.39 2.09
N ASP A 38 15.15 0.43 1.57
CA ASP A 38 15.85 1.45 2.37
C ASP A 38 14.91 2.57 2.83
N TYR A 39 13.79 2.76 2.13
CA TYR A 39 12.71 3.64 2.56
C TYR A 39 12.25 3.33 4.00
N TRP A 40 12.05 2.05 4.32
CA TRP A 40 11.52 1.65 5.63
C TRP A 40 12.49 1.92 6.78
N LYS A 41 13.80 1.88 6.51
CA LYS A 41 14.84 2.19 7.51
C LYS A 41 14.77 3.64 7.99
N TRP A 42 14.35 4.56 7.12
CA TRP A 42 14.23 5.98 7.44
C TRP A 42 12.82 6.36 7.91
N ILE A 43 11.78 5.72 7.36
CA ILE A 43 10.41 6.10 7.68
C ILE A 43 10.02 5.72 9.11
N VAL A 44 10.51 4.59 9.61
CA VAL A 44 10.18 4.09 10.96
C VAL A 44 10.70 5.02 12.07
N PRO A 45 11.99 5.44 12.08
CA PRO A 45 12.44 6.42 13.06
C PRO A 45 11.75 7.77 12.88
N PHE A 46 11.36 8.16 11.65
CA PHE A 46 10.60 9.38 11.41
C PHE A 46 9.19 9.34 12.03
N TYR A 47 8.49 8.20 11.95
CA TYR A 47 7.21 8.01 12.64
C TYR A 47 7.36 8.10 14.15
N GLY A 48 8.40 7.47 14.70
CA GLY A 48 8.69 7.55 16.13
C GLY A 48 8.98 8.98 16.57
N LEU A 49 9.76 9.73 15.79
CA LEU A 49 10.07 11.12 16.10
C LEU A 49 8.82 12.02 16.05
N MET A 50 7.98 11.87 15.02
CA MET A 50 6.71 12.59 14.89
C MET A 50 5.78 12.31 16.07
N ALA A 51 5.66 11.04 16.47
CA ALA A 51 4.80 10.65 17.59
C ALA A 51 5.33 11.16 18.94
N LEU A 52 6.63 11.02 19.19
CA LEU A 52 7.29 11.54 20.39
C LEU A 52 7.15 13.07 20.46
N TRP A 53 7.35 13.78 19.35
CA TRP A 53 7.16 15.22 19.27
C TRP A 53 5.72 15.60 19.62
N LEU A 54 4.74 14.92 19.01
CA LEU A 54 3.33 15.25 19.23
C LEU A 54 2.91 14.95 20.68
N SER A 55 3.35 13.84 21.24
CA SER A 55 3.17 13.49 22.66
C SER A 55 3.78 14.53 23.59
N TRP A 56 5.02 14.95 23.32
CA TRP A 56 5.69 15.99 24.11
C TRP A 56 4.97 17.33 24.02
N TYR A 57 4.56 17.74 22.81
CA TYR A 57 3.82 18.99 22.58
C TYR A 57 2.48 19.01 23.34
N LEU A 58 1.72 17.90 23.33
CA LEU A 58 0.44 17.81 24.03
C LEU A 58 0.62 17.73 25.56
N ARG A 59 1.63 17.01 26.06
CA ARG A 59 1.91 16.91 27.51
C ARG A 59 2.48 18.19 28.09
N ARG A 60 3.28 18.95 27.34
CA ARG A 60 3.76 20.28 27.79
C ARG A 60 2.59 21.21 28.10
N LYS A 61 1.49 21.11 27.34
CA LYS A 61 0.25 21.88 27.58
C LYS A 61 -0.53 21.44 28.82
N LYS A 62 -0.36 20.20 29.30
CA LYS A 62 -1.09 19.64 30.45
C LYS A 62 -0.29 19.58 31.75
N SER A 63 0.98 20.02 31.76
CA SER A 63 1.88 19.99 32.94
C SER A 63 2.00 18.62 33.63
N SER A 64 1.79 17.52 32.89
CA SER A 64 1.81 16.14 33.41
C SER A 64 2.95 15.32 32.80
N LEU A 65 4.17 15.88 32.79
CA LEU A 65 5.36 15.19 32.28
C LEU A 65 5.91 14.25 33.36
N SER A 66 5.49 12.99 33.32
CA SER A 66 6.13 11.92 34.10
C SER A 66 7.26 11.29 33.27
N LEU A 67 8.47 11.23 33.85
CA LEU A 67 9.64 10.57 33.28
C LEU A 67 9.36 9.10 32.93
N VAL A 68 8.54 8.43 33.74
CA VAL A 68 8.14 7.04 33.52
C VAL A 68 7.39 6.90 32.20
N THR A 69 6.45 7.81 31.91
CA THR A 69 5.67 7.76 30.66
C THR A 69 6.54 8.03 29.43
N LEU A 70 7.52 8.92 29.55
CA LEU A 70 8.48 9.20 28.48
C LEU A 70 9.34 7.96 28.17
N TRP A 71 9.81 7.25 29.20
CA TRP A 71 10.60 6.02 29.04
C TRP A 71 9.82 4.91 28.34
N HIS A 72 8.55 4.71 28.70
CA HIS A 72 7.67 3.75 28.03
C HIS A 72 7.52 4.09 26.54
N GLU A 73 7.40 5.38 26.22
CA GLU A 73 7.26 5.83 24.83
C GLU A 73 8.52 5.56 24.01
N VAL A 74 9.70 5.86 24.57
CA VAL A 74 10.99 5.57 23.93
C VAL A 74 11.17 4.07 23.72
N LEU A 75 10.91 3.24 24.74
CA LEU A 75 11.01 1.78 24.62
C LEU A 75 10.04 1.21 23.59
N HIS A 76 8.83 1.77 23.51
CA HIS A 76 7.83 1.35 22.53
C HIS A 76 8.28 1.60 21.09
N TRP A 77 8.80 2.80 20.80
CA TRP A 77 9.35 3.13 19.48
C TRP A 77 10.66 2.40 19.19
N PHE A 78 11.50 2.19 20.20
CA PHE A 78 12.72 1.40 20.06
C PHE A 78 12.42 -0.06 19.71
N SER A 79 11.44 -0.67 20.36
CA SER A 79 10.96 -2.02 20.03
C SER A 79 10.56 -2.12 18.57
N LEU A 80 9.79 -1.16 18.05
CA LEU A 80 9.42 -1.12 16.63
C LEU A 80 10.64 -1.10 15.70
N ILE A 81 11.65 -0.29 15.99
CA ILE A 81 12.89 -0.23 15.20
C ILE A 81 13.60 -1.60 15.19
N VAL A 82 13.68 -2.26 16.35
CA VAL A 82 14.28 -3.60 16.47
C VAL A 82 13.52 -4.62 15.62
N PHE A 83 12.19 -4.64 15.68
CA PHE A 83 11.39 -5.56 14.85
C PHE A 83 11.57 -5.31 13.35
N VAL A 84 11.63 -4.05 12.92
CA VAL A 84 11.87 -3.70 11.51
C VAL A 84 13.26 -4.14 11.06
N PHE A 85 14.27 -4.02 11.93
CA PHE A 85 15.61 -4.53 11.67
C PHE A 85 15.61 -6.06 11.50
N LEU A 86 14.88 -6.79 12.35
CA LEU A 86 14.73 -8.25 12.20
C LEU A 86 14.05 -8.62 10.88
N ILE A 87 12.99 -7.90 10.48
CA ILE A 87 12.36 -8.10 9.17
C ILE A 87 13.35 -7.81 8.04
N SER A 88 14.19 -6.78 8.17
CA SER A 88 15.25 -6.47 7.19
C SER A 88 16.23 -7.63 7.03
N MET A 89 16.55 -8.32 8.13
CA MET A 89 17.38 -9.52 8.08
C MET A 89 16.68 -10.63 7.28
N PHE A 90 15.38 -10.85 7.50
CA PHE A 90 14.58 -11.84 6.76
C PHE A 90 14.47 -11.53 5.26
N VAL A 91 14.38 -10.26 4.88
CA VAL A 91 14.43 -9.83 3.47
C VAL A 91 15.81 -10.11 2.88
N HIS A 92 16.90 -9.80 3.61
CA HIS A 92 18.26 -10.00 3.13
C HIS A 92 18.59 -11.48 2.87
N ILE A 93 18.12 -12.38 3.74
CA ILE A 93 18.32 -13.84 3.56
C ILE A 93 17.30 -14.47 2.60
N GLY A 94 16.39 -13.67 2.03
CA GLY A 94 15.44 -14.10 1.01
C GLY A 94 14.22 -14.88 1.52
N ILE A 95 13.98 -14.91 2.84
CA ILE A 95 12.78 -15.57 3.40
C ILE A 95 11.53 -14.74 3.09
N PHE A 96 11.60 -13.41 3.20
CA PHE A 96 10.48 -12.52 2.89
C PHE A 96 10.69 -11.80 1.55
N SER A 97 9.63 -11.75 0.75
CA SER A 97 9.58 -10.81 -0.37
C SER A 97 9.52 -9.38 0.18
N ARG A 98 10.07 -8.42 -0.57
CA ARG A 98 10.08 -7.00 -0.17
C ARG A 98 8.68 -6.47 0.11
N LEU A 99 7.71 -6.84 -0.74
CA LEU A 99 6.32 -6.43 -0.58
C LEU A 99 5.67 -7.01 0.69
N LEU A 100 5.86 -8.31 0.95
CA LEU A 100 5.37 -8.96 2.17
C LEU A 100 5.98 -8.31 3.43
N ALA A 101 7.28 -8.06 3.39
CA ALA A 101 8.00 -7.37 4.45
C ALA A 101 7.48 -5.94 4.66
N GLY A 102 7.19 -5.19 3.59
CA GLY A 102 6.56 -3.88 3.65
C GLY A 102 5.20 -3.91 4.35
N LEU A 103 4.34 -4.87 4.01
CA LEU A 103 3.06 -5.09 4.68
C LEU A 103 3.23 -5.43 6.17
N CYS A 104 4.22 -6.25 6.53
CA CYS A 104 4.57 -6.51 7.93
C CYS A 104 4.98 -5.22 8.66
N VAL A 105 5.81 -4.37 8.04
CA VAL A 105 6.25 -3.10 8.65
C VAL A 105 5.08 -2.14 8.84
N VAL A 106 4.17 -2.00 7.86
CA VAL A 106 2.95 -1.20 8.01
C VAL A 106 2.06 -1.74 9.14
N THR A 107 1.97 -3.06 9.27
CA THR A 107 1.21 -3.71 10.35
C THR A 107 1.81 -3.42 11.72
N LEU A 108 3.14 -3.49 11.86
CA LEU A 108 3.84 -3.12 13.08
C LEU A 108 3.69 -1.62 13.41
N LEU A 109 3.74 -0.75 12.40
CA LEU A 109 3.45 0.69 12.56
C LEU A 109 2.01 0.90 13.04
N ALA A 110 1.04 0.18 12.47
CA ALA A 110 -0.35 0.22 12.90
C ALA A 110 -0.49 -0.14 14.38
N GLN A 111 0.16 -1.23 14.81
CA GLN A 111 0.18 -1.68 16.19
C GLN A 111 0.87 -0.67 17.12
N ALA A 112 1.98 -0.09 16.70
CA ALA A 112 2.70 0.90 17.49
C ALA A 112 1.86 2.17 17.70
N VAL A 113 1.22 2.67 16.64
CA VAL A 113 0.34 3.85 16.69
C VAL A 113 -0.93 3.55 17.48
N PHE A 114 -1.50 2.35 17.35
CA PHE A 114 -2.66 1.91 18.14
C PHE A 114 -2.36 1.91 19.65
N LEU A 115 -1.22 1.34 20.08
CA LEU A 115 -0.80 1.36 21.49
C LEU A 115 -0.54 2.79 21.98
N ALA A 116 0.09 3.64 21.16
CA ALA A 116 0.19 5.07 21.47
C ALA A 116 -1.18 5.72 21.65
N GLY A 117 -2.20 5.23 20.93
CA GLY A 117 -3.60 5.61 21.11
C GLY A 117 -4.19 5.30 22.48
N ILE A 118 -3.82 4.15 23.04
CA ILE A 118 -4.28 3.70 24.35
C ILE A 118 -3.62 4.53 25.46
N TYR A 119 -2.30 4.74 25.37
CA TYR A 119 -1.52 5.34 26.46
C TYR A 119 -1.39 6.88 26.40
N ILE A 120 -1.59 7.48 25.23
CA ILE A 120 -1.26 8.89 24.98
C ILE A 120 -2.52 9.67 24.59
N GLU A 121 -3.08 9.38 23.41
CA GLU A 121 -4.17 10.16 22.83
C GLU A 121 -5.08 9.31 21.96
N ARG A 122 -6.39 9.38 22.22
CA ARG A 122 -7.41 8.54 21.55
C ARG A 122 -7.42 8.65 20.02
N ILE A 123 -6.95 9.76 19.44
CA ILE A 123 -6.90 9.90 17.97
C ILE A 123 -5.91 8.94 17.32
N PHE A 124 -4.80 8.62 17.98
CA PHE A 124 -3.83 7.64 17.48
C PHE A 124 -4.42 6.23 17.48
N LEU A 125 -5.39 5.94 18.34
CA LEU A 125 -6.12 4.67 18.31
C LEU A 125 -6.84 4.52 16.98
N LEU A 126 -7.55 5.56 16.54
CA LEU A 126 -8.25 5.57 15.26
C LEU A 126 -7.27 5.50 14.07
N ILE A 127 -6.16 6.24 14.12
CA ILE A 127 -5.12 6.21 13.08
C ILE A 127 -4.50 4.79 12.98
N GLY A 128 -4.20 4.15 14.11
CA GLY A 128 -3.67 2.80 14.15
C GLY A 128 -4.64 1.77 13.56
N ILE A 129 -5.93 1.89 13.86
CA ILE A 129 -6.97 1.04 13.24
C ILE A 129 -7.03 1.26 11.73
N LEU A 130 -7.03 2.52 11.27
CA LEU A 130 -7.05 2.82 9.83
C LEU A 130 -5.80 2.27 9.12
N LEU A 131 -4.63 2.37 9.73
CA LEU A 131 -3.39 1.79 9.19
C LEU A 131 -3.48 0.25 9.13
N ALA A 132 -4.05 -0.40 10.15
CA ALA A 132 -4.24 -1.85 10.16
C ALA A 132 -5.22 -2.30 9.05
N LEU A 133 -6.33 -1.58 8.90
CA LEU A 133 -7.29 -1.83 7.81
C LEU A 133 -6.64 -1.61 6.44
N PHE A 134 -5.83 -0.56 6.30
CA PHE A 134 -5.08 -0.30 5.07
C PHE A 134 -4.11 -1.45 4.75
N ALA A 135 -3.33 -1.91 5.73
CA ALA A 135 -2.42 -3.05 5.56
C ALA A 135 -3.17 -4.33 5.19
N GLY A 136 -4.27 -4.64 5.89
CA GLY A 136 -5.10 -5.81 5.61
C GLY A 136 -5.75 -5.75 4.22
N PHE A 137 -6.25 -4.58 3.83
CA PHE A 137 -6.83 -4.37 2.50
C PHE A 137 -5.78 -4.46 1.39
N ALA A 138 -4.58 -3.91 1.61
CA ALA A 138 -3.47 -4.03 0.67
C ALA A 138 -2.99 -5.48 0.52
N ALA A 139 -2.89 -6.23 1.63
CA ALA A 139 -2.57 -7.65 1.62
C ALA A 139 -3.64 -8.48 0.88
N PHE A 140 -4.92 -8.19 1.14
CA PHE A 140 -6.04 -8.81 0.45
C PHE A 140 -5.97 -8.53 -1.06
N LEU A 141 -5.82 -7.27 -1.46
CA LEU A 141 -5.64 -6.92 -2.88
C LEU A 141 -4.50 -7.72 -3.52
N GLN A 142 -3.36 -7.85 -2.85
CA GLN A 142 -2.23 -8.61 -3.39
C GLN A 142 -2.55 -10.09 -3.60
N GLU A 143 -3.28 -10.74 -2.69
CA GLU A 143 -3.71 -12.13 -2.83
C GLU A 143 -4.69 -12.30 -4.00
N TYR A 144 -5.67 -11.40 -4.12
CA TYR A 144 -6.72 -11.50 -5.13
C TYR A 144 -6.34 -10.96 -6.50
N LEU A 145 -5.31 -10.11 -6.63
CA LEU A 145 -4.80 -9.64 -7.92
C LEU A 145 -4.28 -10.80 -8.79
N TYR A 146 -3.63 -11.81 -8.18
CA TYR A 146 -3.25 -13.03 -8.89
C TYR A 146 -4.46 -13.89 -9.27
N ALA A 147 -5.50 -13.92 -8.43
CA ALA A 147 -6.73 -14.64 -8.72
C ALA A 147 -7.58 -13.96 -9.83
N LEU A 148 -7.53 -12.63 -9.94
CA LEU A 148 -8.20 -11.85 -10.99
C LEU A 148 -7.42 -11.82 -12.31
N SER A 149 -6.09 -11.94 -12.30
CA SER A 149 -5.28 -11.90 -13.52
C SER A 149 -5.59 -13.07 -14.46
N VAL A 150 -5.88 -14.25 -13.90
CA VAL A 150 -6.25 -15.46 -14.65
C VAL A 150 -7.53 -15.28 -15.49
N PRO A 151 -8.71 -14.91 -14.93
CA PRO A 151 -9.92 -14.72 -15.73
C PRO A 151 -9.82 -13.54 -16.71
N ILE A 152 -9.10 -12.47 -16.37
CA ILE A 152 -8.87 -11.35 -17.30
C ILE A 152 -8.04 -11.80 -18.50
N LEU A 153 -6.97 -12.58 -18.28
CA LEU A 153 -6.15 -13.15 -19.34
C LEU A 153 -6.99 -14.08 -20.24
N LEU A 154 -7.80 -14.95 -19.65
CA LEU A 154 -8.70 -15.84 -20.39
C LEU A 154 -9.73 -15.07 -21.22
N ALA A 155 -10.31 -13.99 -20.66
CA ALA A 155 -11.23 -13.13 -21.37
C ALA A 155 -10.55 -12.41 -22.56
N ALA A 156 -9.33 -11.91 -22.37
CA ALA A 156 -8.55 -11.28 -23.43
C ALA A 156 -8.20 -12.27 -24.55
N VAL A 157 -7.74 -13.47 -24.21
CA VAL A 157 -7.47 -14.55 -25.18
C VAL A 157 -8.74 -14.93 -25.94
N GLY A 158 -9.87 -15.08 -25.24
CA GLY A 158 -11.17 -15.38 -25.84
C GLY A 158 -11.64 -14.28 -26.81
N ALA A 159 -11.48 -13.01 -26.42
CA ALA A 159 -11.82 -11.86 -27.26
C ALA A 159 -10.96 -11.79 -28.53
N ILE A 160 -9.65 -12.04 -28.42
CA ILE A 160 -8.72 -12.08 -29.56
C ILE A 160 -9.07 -13.25 -30.49
N ALA A 161 -9.31 -14.45 -29.94
CA ALA A 161 -9.71 -15.61 -30.73
C ALA A 161 -11.04 -15.36 -31.47
N TRP A 162 -12.02 -14.77 -30.79
CA TRP A 162 -13.30 -14.42 -31.39
C TRP A 162 -13.15 -13.38 -32.52
N ALA A 163 -12.32 -12.35 -32.31
CA ALA A 163 -12.03 -11.35 -33.33
C ALA A 163 -11.38 -11.99 -34.57
N ILE A 164 -10.37 -12.85 -34.40
CA ILE A 164 -9.71 -13.58 -35.50
C ILE A 164 -10.71 -14.49 -36.24
N HIS A 165 -11.55 -15.21 -35.51
CA HIS A 165 -12.59 -16.07 -36.11
C HIS A 165 -13.63 -15.26 -36.90
N ARG A 166 -14.01 -14.08 -36.40
CA ARG A 166 -14.92 -13.17 -37.11
C ARG A 166 -14.30 -12.62 -38.39
N SER A 167 -13.04 -12.22 -38.35
CA SER A 167 -12.29 -11.74 -39.52
C SER A 167 -12.14 -12.83 -40.60
N ARG A 168 -11.93 -14.09 -40.19
CA ARG A 168 -11.86 -15.24 -41.12
C ARG A 168 -13.21 -15.58 -41.76
N LYS A 169 -14.33 -15.42 -41.05
CA LYS A 169 -15.67 -15.62 -41.61
C LYS A 169 -16.02 -14.54 -42.65
N SER A 170 -15.67 -13.28 -42.38
CA SER A 170 -15.86 -12.18 -43.34
C SER A 170 -15.05 -12.38 -44.63
N ALA A 171 -13.83 -12.92 -44.53
CA ALA A 171 -13.00 -13.22 -45.71
C ALA A 171 -13.56 -14.37 -46.57
N LYS A 172 -14.08 -15.45 -45.96
CA LYS A 172 -14.69 -16.56 -46.72
C LYS A 172 -16.00 -16.18 -47.42
N GLN A 173 -16.82 -15.34 -46.80
CA GLN A 173 -18.12 -14.94 -47.38
C GLN A 173 -17.97 -14.01 -48.57
N GLN A 174 -16.91 -13.20 -48.63
CA GLN A 174 -16.61 -12.33 -49.77
C GLN A 174 -16.08 -13.09 -50.98
N ASP A 175 -15.40 -14.23 -50.77
CA ASP A 175 -14.94 -15.12 -51.84
C ASP A 175 -16.08 -15.94 -52.46
N SER A 176 -17.06 -16.38 -51.65
CA SER A 176 -18.26 -17.07 -52.14
C SER A 176 -19.30 -16.15 -52.83
N LEU A 177 -19.18 -14.84 -52.67
CA LEU A 177 -20.05 -13.83 -53.31
C LEU A 177 -19.41 -13.22 -54.57
N LYS A 178 -18.20 -13.64 -54.96
CA LYS A 178 -17.65 -13.30 -56.27
C LYS A 178 -18.42 -14.10 -57.33
N PRO A 179 -19.26 -13.48 -58.17
CA PRO A 179 -19.97 -14.22 -59.21
C PRO A 179 -18.94 -14.80 -60.18
N HIS A 180 -19.12 -16.06 -60.56
CA HIS A 180 -18.53 -16.66 -61.77
C HIS A 180 -19.10 -15.92 -63.00
N HIS A 181 -18.59 -14.73 -63.26
CA HIS A 181 -18.75 -13.96 -64.49
C HIS A 181 -17.34 -13.43 -64.77
N THR A 182 -16.64 -13.79 -65.84
CA THR A 182 -17.05 -14.12 -67.21
C THR A 182 -15.90 -14.90 -67.85
N GLU A 183 -16.13 -16.15 -68.24
CA GLU A 183 -15.26 -16.85 -69.18
C GLU A 183 -16.12 -17.18 -70.41
N GLY A 184 -15.89 -16.46 -71.51
CA GLY A 184 -16.69 -16.66 -72.73
C GLY A 184 -16.72 -15.52 -73.74
N GLU A 185 -15.74 -14.62 -73.78
CA GLU A 185 -15.46 -13.84 -75.01
C GLU A 185 -14.02 -14.09 -75.42
N GLY A 186 -13.82 -14.87 -76.49
CA GLY A 186 -12.49 -15.13 -77.02
C GLY A 186 -12.32 -16.47 -77.70
N LYS A 187 -13.20 -16.86 -78.64
CA LYS A 187 -12.76 -17.71 -79.75
C LYS A 187 -13.37 -17.23 -81.06
N LYS A 188 -12.43 -16.83 -81.91
CA LYS A 188 -12.52 -16.60 -83.35
C LYS A 188 -13.02 -17.85 -84.07
#